data_AF-A0A661KTM0-F1
#
_entry.id   AF-A0A661KTM0-F1
#
_cell.length_a   1.000
_cell.length_b   1.000
_cell.length_c   1.000
_cell.angle_alpha   90.00
_cell.angle_beta   90.00
_cell.angle_gamma   90.00
#
_symmetry.space_group_name_H-M   'P 1'
#
loop_
_entity.id
_entity.type
_entity.pdbx_description
1 polymer ?
#
loop_
_entity_poly.entity_id
_entity_poly.type
_entity_poly.pdbx_seq_one_letter_code
_entity_poly.pdbx_strand_id
1 'polypeptide(L)'
;MNSDTSAYIITIVAFAFFVLCPRLGAMTNLLEKNTNFSIYWLVILGTFGSIPLLLAMTWLIKQWGLMAGLGLAIFTDLIAAAILTSVSIKVALETFIIALFVVAGNKLATWVSTRFLG
;
A
#
# COMPACT_ATOMS: atom_id res chain seq x y z
N MET A 1 2.72 33.55 -10.94
CA MET A 1 3.70 32.89 -10.05
C MET A 1 3.06 32.06 -8.92
N ASN A 2 1.77 31.71 -9.00
CA ASN A 2 1.03 31.04 -7.90
C ASN A 2 0.44 29.66 -8.29
N SER A 3 0.43 29.32 -9.58
CA SER A 3 -0.20 28.09 -10.08
C SER A 3 0.62 26.85 -9.73
N ASP A 4 1.95 26.92 -9.85
CA ASP A 4 2.83 25.75 -9.66
C ASP A 4 2.90 25.33 -8.19
N THR A 5 3.06 26.28 -7.25
CA THR A 5 3.08 25.98 -5.80
C THR A 5 1.76 25.37 -5.34
N SER A 6 0.63 25.90 -5.82
CA SER A 6 -0.68 25.33 -5.50
C SER A 6 -0.85 23.90 -6.05
N ALA A 7 -0.35 23.64 -7.27
CA ALA A 7 -0.36 22.31 -7.87
C ALA A 7 0.50 21.31 -7.10
N TYR A 8 1.68 21.72 -6.60
CA TYR A 8 2.52 20.86 -5.77
C TYR A 8 1.84 20.50 -4.45
N ILE A 9 1.21 21.47 -3.78
CA ILE A 9 0.50 21.23 -2.52
C ILE A 9 -0.66 20.25 -2.73
N ILE A 10 -1.47 20.47 -3.77
CA ILE A 10 -2.59 19.58 -4.09
C ILE A 10 -2.10 18.16 -4.37
N THR A 11 -1.00 18.01 -5.10
CA THR A 11 -0.41 16.70 -5.42
C THR A 11 0.09 15.99 -4.16
N ILE A 12 0.76 16.70 -3.25
CA ILE A 12 1.25 16.16 -1.97
C ILE A 12 0.08 15.70 -1.11
N VAL A 13 -0.97 16.52 -1.01
CA VAL A 13 -2.17 16.19 -0.24
C VAL A 13 -2.87 14.97 -0.83
N ALA A 14 -3.07 14.93 -2.15
CA ALA A 14 -3.66 13.78 -2.83
C ALA A 14 -2.84 12.50 -2.61
N PHE A 15 -1.51 12.58 -2.67
CA PHE A 15 -0.65 11.45 -2.37
C PHE A 15 -0.80 10.95 -0.93
N ALA A 16 -0.93 11.86 0.04
CA ALA A 16 -1.18 11.48 1.44
C ALA A 16 -2.50 10.71 1.60
N PHE A 17 -3.55 11.07 0.86
CA PHE A 17 -4.80 10.30 0.84
C PHE A 17 -4.64 8.92 0.20
N PHE A 18 -3.78 8.75 -0.81
CA PHE A 18 -3.50 7.44 -1.39
C PHE A 18 -2.74 6.50 -0.43
N VAL A 19 -1.90 7.05 0.45
CA VAL A 19 -1.21 6.26 1.48
C VAL A 19 -2.23 5.65 2.46
N LEU A 20 -3.29 6.39 2.78
CA LEU A 20 -4.38 5.93 3.63
C LEU A 20 -5.35 5.05 2.84
N CYS A 21 -5.00 3.76 2.74
CA CYS A 21 -5.77 2.78 1.98
C CYS A 21 -6.65 1.90 2.91
N PRO A 22 -7.80 1.37 2.40
CA PRO A 22 -8.66 0.48 3.19
C PRO A 22 -7.93 -0.76 3.70
N ARG A 23 -6.87 -1.20 3.01
CA ARG A 23 -5.99 -2.29 3.45
C ARG A 23 -5.26 -1.97 4.75
N LEU A 24 -4.73 -0.74 4.91
CA LEU A 24 -4.05 -0.33 6.14
C LEU A 24 -5.01 -0.39 7.33
N GLY A 25 -6.22 0.15 7.16
CA GLY A 25 -7.28 0.11 8.17
C GLY A 25 -7.67 -1.32 8.58
N ALA A 26 -7.87 -2.20 7.59
CA ALA A 26 -8.18 -3.61 7.84
C ALA A 26 -7.08 -4.30 8.67
N MET A 27 -5.81 -4.11 8.30
CA MET A 27 -4.69 -4.71 9.02
C MET A 27 -4.55 -4.15 10.44
N THR A 28 -4.69 -2.84 10.64
CA THR A 28 -4.62 -2.26 11.98
C THR A 28 -5.65 -2.84 12.93
N ASN A 29 -6.90 -3.05 12.47
CA ASN A 29 -7.94 -3.67 13.29
C ASN A 29 -7.65 -5.15 13.61
N LEU A 30 -7.07 -5.88 12.66
CA LEU A 30 -6.69 -7.27 12.84
C LEU A 30 -5.52 -7.42 13.81
N LEU A 31 -4.49 -6.56 13.69
CA LEU A 31 -3.33 -6.61 14.57
C LEU A 31 -3.72 -6.21 16.00
N GLU A 32 -4.56 -5.20 16.19
CA GLU A 32 -5.11 -4.83 17.50
C GLU A 32 -5.83 -6.00 18.18
N LYS A 33 -6.65 -6.76 17.45
CA LYS A 33 -7.37 -7.91 18.01
C LYS A 33 -6.44 -9.05 18.46
N ASN A 34 -5.27 -9.18 17.83
CA ASN A 34 -4.33 -10.26 18.11
C ASN A 34 -3.12 -9.82 18.95
N THR A 35 -2.96 -8.52 19.22
CA THR A 35 -1.83 -7.98 19.99
C THR A 35 -2.35 -6.98 21.02
N ASN A 36 -1.88 -7.06 22.27
CA ASN A 36 -2.21 -6.08 23.33
C ASN A 36 -1.47 -4.73 23.15
N PHE A 37 -0.97 -4.45 21.95
CA PHE A 37 -0.17 -3.27 21.67
C PHE A 37 -1.07 -2.10 21.27
N SER A 38 -0.74 -0.89 21.73
CA SER A 38 -1.48 0.32 21.38
C SER A 38 -1.49 0.54 19.85
N ILE A 39 -2.69 0.65 19.26
CA ILE A 39 -2.89 0.90 17.82
C ILE A 39 -2.10 2.12 17.36
N TYR A 40 -2.13 3.20 18.15
CA TYR A 40 -1.48 4.45 17.80
C TYR A 40 0.03 4.28 17.67
N TRP A 41 0.65 3.56 18.60
CA TRP A 41 2.08 3.26 18.53
C TRP A 41 2.43 2.33 17.37
N LEU A 42 1.57 1.34 17.09
CA LEU A 42 1.73 0.45 15.94
C LEU A 42 1.72 1.22 14.62
N VAL A 43 0.77 2.14 14.45
CA VAL A 43 0.67 2.98 13.26
C VAL A 43 1.88 3.92 13.15
N ILE A 44 2.25 4.62 14.22
CA ILE A 44 3.38 5.56 14.18
C ILE A 44 4.67 4.83 13.80
N LEU A 45 5.03 3.76 14.50
CA LEU A 45 6.27 3.02 14.25
C LEU A 45 6.24 2.33 12.87
N GLY A 46 5.10 1.74 12.50
CA GLY A 46 4.91 1.11 11.20
C GLY A 46 5.02 2.09 10.04
N THR A 47 4.44 3.29 10.18
CA THR A 47 4.55 4.35 9.17
C THR A 47 5.98 4.90 9.07
N PHE A 48 6.67 5.10 10.19
CA PHE A 48 8.09 5.48 10.15
C PHE A 48 8.94 4.43 9.42
N GLY A 49 8.68 3.15 9.68
CA GLY A 49 9.32 2.04 8.97
C GLY A 49 8.93 1.91 7.49
N SER A 50 7.78 2.45 7.07
CA SER A 50 7.31 2.37 5.69
C SER A 50 7.86 3.49 4.79
N ILE A 51 8.32 4.62 5.36
CA ILE A 51 8.92 5.74 4.59
C ILE A 51 10.04 5.25 3.65
N PRO A 52 11.04 4.45 4.11
CA PRO A 52 12.08 3.92 3.22
C PRO A 52 11.53 3.04 2.11
N LEU A 53 10.49 2.23 2.38
CA LEU A 53 9.85 1.38 1.38
C LEU A 53 9.11 2.21 0.32
N LEU A 54 8.42 3.28 0.73
CA LEU A 54 7.74 4.19 -0.19
C LEU A 54 8.74 4.91 -1.11
N LEU A 55 9.89 5.33 -0.56
CA LEU A 55 10.98 5.90 -1.33
C LEU A 55 11.60 4.87 -2.30
N ALA A 56 11.80 3.63 -1.85
CA ALA A 56 12.31 2.56 -2.69
C ALA A 56 11.34 2.24 -3.85
N MET A 57 10.03 2.15 -3.56
CA MET A 57 8.99 1.91 -4.57
C MET A 57 8.93 3.03 -5.60
N THR A 58 8.95 4.30 -5.17
CA THR A 58 8.92 5.44 -6.09
C THR A 58 10.19 5.54 -6.93
N TRP A 59 11.36 5.25 -6.35
CA TRP A 59 12.61 5.15 -7.08
C TRP A 59 12.55 4.03 -8.14
N LEU A 60 12.04 2.86 -7.78
CA LEU A 60 11.88 1.72 -8.69
C LEU A 60 10.89 2.03 -9.84
N ILE A 61 9.77 2.69 -9.53
CA ILE A 61 8.80 3.13 -10.55
C ILE A 61 9.44 4.11 -11.53
N LYS A 62 10.22 5.07 -11.02
CA LYS A 62 10.91 6.06 -11.87
C LYS A 62 11.88 5.39 -12.83
N GLN A 63 12.53 4.32 -12.39
CA GLN A 63 13.62 3.71 -13.13
C GLN A 63 13.12 2.62 -14.11
N TRP A 64 12.20 1.75 -13.66
CA TRP A 64 11.80 0.52 -14.35
C TRP A 64 10.28 0.49 -14.66
N GLY A 65 9.57 1.58 -14.37
CA GLY A 65 8.15 1.75 -14.66
C GLY A 65 7.20 1.14 -13.62
N LEU A 66 5.90 1.26 -13.89
CA LEU A 66 4.83 0.86 -12.98
C LEU A 66 4.88 -0.63 -12.59
N MET A 67 5.22 -1.51 -13.54
CA MET A 67 5.30 -2.95 -13.34
C MET A 67 6.34 -3.33 -12.27
N ALA A 68 7.48 -2.64 -12.23
CA ALA A 68 8.52 -2.92 -11.24
C ALA A 68 8.06 -2.51 -9.83
N GLY A 69 7.46 -1.32 -9.70
CA GLY A 69 6.87 -0.86 -8.44
C GLY A 69 5.78 -1.81 -7.91
N LEU A 70 4.93 -2.32 -8.80
CA LEU A 70 3.91 -3.31 -8.45
C LEU A 70 4.54 -4.64 -8.01
N GLY A 71 5.61 -5.07 -8.67
CA GLY A 71 6.38 -6.26 -8.28
C GLY A 71 6.97 -6.15 -6.88
N LEU A 72 7.56 -5.00 -6.54
CA LEU A 72 8.07 -4.73 -5.18
C LEU A 72 6.93 -4.76 -4.15
N ALA A 73 5.79 -4.14 -4.46
CA ALA A 73 4.63 -4.11 -3.56
C ALA A 73 4.10 -5.53 -3.27
N ILE A 74 3.96 -6.36 -4.31
CA ILE A 74 3.56 -7.78 -4.16
C ILE A 74 4.59 -8.53 -3.30
N PHE A 75 5.88 -8.31 -3.54
CA PHE A 75 6.94 -8.97 -2.78
C PHE A 75 6.91 -8.59 -1.29
N THR A 76 6.76 -7.29 -0.98
CA THR A 76 6.62 -6.83 0.40
C THR A 76 5.35 -7.35 1.07
N ASP A 77 4.27 -7.55 0.30
CA ASP A 77 3.03 -8.12 0.80
C ASP A 77 3.16 -9.61 1.15
N LEU A 78 3.91 -10.37 0.35
CA LEU A 78 4.23 -11.77 0.65
C LEU A 78 5.10 -11.89 1.90
N ILE A 79 6.10 -11.01 2.06
CA ILE A 79 6.93 -10.97 3.27
C ILE A 79 6.06 -10.63 4.49
N ALA A 80 5.19 -9.63 4.38
CA ALA A 80 4.29 -9.25 5.46
C ALA A 80 3.36 -10.42 5.84
N ALA A 81 2.78 -11.10 4.85
CA ALA A 81 1.94 -12.29 5.09
C ALA A 81 2.73 -13.40 5.79
N ALA A 82 3.97 -13.68 5.37
CA ALA A 82 4.82 -14.67 6.00
C ALA A 82 5.12 -14.32 7.47
N ILE A 83 5.44 -13.06 7.77
CA ILE A 83 5.65 -12.58 9.15
C ILE A 83 4.35 -12.71 9.97
N LEU A 84 3.21 -12.30 9.40
CA LEU A 84 1.90 -12.37 10.07
C LEU A 84 1.40 -13.80 10.29
N THR A 85 1.90 -14.77 9.52
CA THR A 85 1.60 -16.20 9.73
C THR A 85 2.05 -16.65 11.13
N SER A 86 3.11 -16.04 11.68
CA SER A 86 3.55 -16.31 13.05
C SER A 86 2.61 -15.76 14.14
N VAL A 87 1.76 -14.79 13.79
CA VAL A 87 0.79 -14.16 14.70
C VAL A 87 -0.57 -14.85 14.57
N SER A 88 -1.04 -15.11 13.35
CA SER A 88 -2.36 -15.68 13.09
C SER A 88 -2.48 -16.20 11.66
N ILE A 89 -2.82 -17.49 11.52
CA ILE A 89 -3.08 -18.13 10.21
C ILE A 89 -4.24 -17.46 9.46
N LYS A 90 -5.23 -16.93 10.20
CA LYS A 90 -6.40 -16.25 9.65
C LYS A 90 -6.00 -14.92 9.00
N VAL A 91 -5.13 -14.16 9.66
CA VAL A 91 -4.65 -12.87 9.16
C VAL A 91 -3.77 -13.05 7.92
N ALA A 92 -2.94 -14.09 7.89
CA ALA A 92 -2.16 -14.43 6.70
C ALA A 92 -3.06 -14.73 5.49
N LEU A 93 -4.14 -15.48 5.69
CA LEU A 93 -5.09 -15.83 4.63
C LEU A 93 -5.90 -14.61 4.13
N GLU A 94 -6.36 -13.75 5.03
CA GLU A 94 -7.02 -12.49 4.66
C GLU A 94 -6.06 -11.56 3.90
N THR A 95 -4.79 -11.47 4.31
CA THR A 95 -3.75 -10.68 3.62
C THR A 95 -3.52 -11.18 2.20
N PHE A 96 -3.46 -12.51 2.03
CA PHE A 96 -3.29 -13.14 0.73
C PHE A 96 -4.46 -12.87 -0.22
N ILE A 97 -5.71 -12.98 0.26
CA ILE A 97 -6.91 -12.69 -0.53
C ILE A 97 -6.93 -11.22 -0.98
N ILE A 98 -6.61 -10.28 -0.08
CA ILE A 98 -6.57 -8.85 -0.42
C ILE A 98 -5.49 -8.57 -1.48
N ALA A 99 -4.30 -9.16 -1.35
CA ALA A 99 -3.22 -9.01 -2.32
C ALA A 99 -3.66 -9.46 -3.74
N LEU A 100 -4.33 -10.62 -3.84
CA LEU A 100 -4.90 -11.09 -5.11
C LEU A 100 -5.92 -10.11 -5.69
N PHE A 101 -6.81 -9.58 -4.85
CA PHE A 101 -7.81 -8.60 -5.26
C PHE A 101 -7.20 -7.31 -5.79
N VAL A 102 -6.13 -6.81 -5.15
CA VAL A 102 -5.44 -5.58 -5.58
C VAL A 102 -4.76 -5.78 -6.94
N VAL A 103 -4.11 -6.92 -7.16
CA VAL A 103 -3.48 -7.24 -8.45
C VAL A 103 -4.53 -7.37 -9.56
N ALA A 104 -5.61 -8.11 -9.30
CA ALA A 104 -6.72 -8.26 -10.24
C ALA A 104 -7.40 -6.92 -10.53
N GLY A 105 -7.67 -6.13 -9.49
CA GLY A 105 -8.29 -4.80 -9.57
C GLY A 105 -7.44 -3.82 -10.38
N ASN A 106 -6.12 -3.79 -10.18
CA ASN A 106 -5.22 -2.93 -10.96
C ASN A 106 -5.22 -3.31 -12.45
N LYS A 107 -5.17 -4.61 -12.75
CA LYS A 107 -5.22 -5.11 -14.13
C LYS A 107 -6.55 -4.79 -14.81
N LEU A 108 -7.66 -4.94 -14.07
CA LEU A 108 -9.00 -4.62 -14.54
C LEU A 108 -9.18 -3.11 -14.76
N ALA A 109 -8.72 -2.28 -13.82
CA ALA A 109 -8.74 -0.83 -13.95
C ALA A 109 -7.98 -0.36 -15.19
N THR A 110 -6.78 -0.89 -15.41
CA THR A 110 -5.98 -0.61 -16.61
C THR A 110 -6.75 -1.01 -17.87
N TRP A 111 -7.28 -2.23 -17.92
CA TRP A 111 -8.03 -2.73 -19.08
C TRP A 111 -9.27 -1.90 -19.40
N VAL A 112 -10.07 -1.56 -18.38
CA VAL A 112 -11.29 -0.73 -18.54
C VAL A 112 -10.91 0.68 -18.98
N SER A 113 -9.90 1.30 -18.37
CA SER A 113 -9.46 2.65 -18.75
C SER A 113 -8.98 2.70 -20.21
N THR A 114 -8.22 1.69 -20.66
CA THR A 114 -7.77 1.60 -22.05
C THR A 114 -8.92 1.34 -23.01
N ARG A 115 -9.99 0.66 -22.58
CA ARG A 115 -11.13 0.33 -23.45
C ARG A 115 -12.15 1.47 -23.58
N PHE A 116 -12.30 2.32 -22.55
CA PHE A 116 -13.29 3.40 -22.51
C PHE A 116 -12.71 4.80 -22.77
N LEU A 117 -11.43 5.04 -22.45
CA LEU A 117 -10.78 6.35 -22.59
C LEU A 117 -9.57 6.33 -23.54
N GLY A 118 -9.18 5.16 -24.06
CA GLY A 118 -8.19 4.98 -25.12
C GLY A 118 -8.86 4.54 -26.42
#